data_AF-A0A3M4Q581-F1
#
_entry.id   AF-A0A3M4Q581-F1
#
_cell.length_a   1.000
_cell.length_b   1.000
_cell.length_c   1.000
_cell.angle_alpha   90.00
_cell.angle_beta   90.00
_cell.angle_gamma   90.00
#
_symmetry.space_group_name_H-M   'P 1'
#
loop_
_entity.id
_entity.type
_entity.pdbx_description
1 polymer ?
#
loop_
_entity_poly.entity_id
_entity_poly.type
_entity_poly.pdbx_seq_one_letter_code
_entity_poly.pdbx_strand_id
1 'polypeptide(L)'
;MHLPLQANINHKSTMFGGSLYCGAVLAGWGWLHLKLREEGVEDGHIVIQEGQISYPLPVTQDAIAICAPPEDKVWKRFVATYKRYGRARLALETWIVNEGSEERAVNFTGQYVLHR
;
A
#
# COMPACT_ATOMS: atom_id res chain seq x y z
N MET A 1 5.19 7.54 0.23
CA MET A 1 6.41 6.90 -0.31
C MET A 1 6.77 7.58 -1.62
N HIS A 2 8.00 8.06 -1.77
CA HIS A 2 8.45 8.76 -2.97
C HIS A 2 8.89 7.78 -4.07
N LEU A 3 8.55 8.06 -5.32
CA LEU A 3 8.86 7.26 -6.51
C LEU A 3 9.51 8.15 -7.59
N PRO A 4 10.85 8.13 -7.74
CA PRO A 4 11.53 8.91 -8.77
C PRO A 4 11.21 8.38 -10.17
N LEU A 5 10.84 9.25 -11.12
CA LEU A 5 10.51 8.86 -12.50
C LEU A 5 11.68 8.16 -13.18
N GLN A 6 12.88 8.74 -13.10
CA GLN A 6 14.04 8.26 -13.85
C GLN A 6 14.41 6.81 -13.52
N ALA A 7 14.28 6.41 -12.25
CA ALA A 7 14.54 5.05 -11.81
C ALA A 7 13.43 4.06 -12.20
N ASN A 8 12.26 4.57 -12.61
CA ASN A 8 11.05 3.77 -12.81
C ASN A 8 10.42 3.98 -14.20
N ILE A 9 11.14 4.58 -15.15
CA ILE A 9 10.60 4.97 -16.46
C ILE A 9 10.40 3.75 -17.38
N ASN A 10 9.39 3.79 -18.23
CA ASN A 10 9.11 2.82 -19.28
C ASN A 10 9.46 3.37 -20.69
N HIS A 11 9.27 2.56 -21.73
CA HIS A 11 9.54 2.92 -23.13
C HIS A 11 8.64 4.05 -23.71
N LYS A 12 7.62 4.51 -22.96
CA LYS A 12 6.73 5.64 -23.30
C LYS A 12 7.07 6.91 -22.53
N SER A 13 8.21 6.94 -21.84
CA SER A 13 8.64 8.07 -20.99
C SER A 13 7.67 8.38 -19.84
N THR A 14 6.96 7.37 -19.35
CA THR A 14 6.11 7.43 -18.15
C THR A 14 6.55 6.36 -17.15
N MET A 15 6.07 6.40 -15.91
CA MET A 15 6.43 5.40 -14.92
C MET A 15 5.90 4.01 -15.33
N PHE A 16 6.72 2.98 -15.17
CA PHE A 16 6.39 1.60 -15.47
C PHE A 16 5.28 1.06 -14.55
N GLY A 17 4.30 0.38 -15.13
CA GLY A 17 3.14 -0.15 -14.38
C GLY A 17 3.53 -1.09 -13.24
N GLY A 18 4.58 -1.90 -13.41
CA GLY A 18 5.09 -2.78 -12.35
C GLY A 18 5.78 -2.01 -11.23
N SER A 19 6.49 -0.92 -11.53
CA SER A 19 7.06 -0.02 -10.52
C SER A 19 5.97 0.67 -9.71
N LEU A 20 4.92 1.15 -10.38
CA LEU A 20 3.73 1.71 -9.74
C LEU A 20 3.05 0.69 -8.82
N TYR A 21 2.89 -0.56 -9.29
CA TYR A 21 2.37 -1.65 -8.45
C TYR A 21 3.23 -1.88 -7.21
N CYS A 22 4.56 -1.97 -7.36
CA CYS A 22 5.47 -2.14 -6.23
C CYS A 22 5.37 -0.99 -5.23
N GLY A 23 5.32 0.26 -5.72
CA GLY A 23 5.15 1.44 -4.87
C GLY A 23 3.83 1.44 -4.10
N ALA A 24 2.73 1.06 -4.74
CA ALA A 24 1.41 0.95 -4.11
C ALA A 24 1.38 -0.14 -3.02
N VAL A 25 1.88 -1.33 -3.33
CA VAL A 25 2.00 -2.45 -2.37
C VAL A 25 2.88 -2.06 -1.18
N LEU A 26 4.04 -1.46 -1.43
CA LEU A 26 4.97 -1.07 -0.37
C LEU A 26 4.42 0.06 0.51
N ALA A 27 3.63 0.98 -0.04
CA ALA A 27 2.95 2.00 0.77
C ALA A 27 1.96 1.37 1.77
N GLY A 28 1.16 0.40 1.33
CA GLY A 28 0.21 -0.31 2.20
C GLY A 28 0.90 -1.20 3.22
N TRP A 29 1.87 -2.00 2.78
CA TRP A 29 2.68 -2.85 3.66
C TRP A 29 3.43 -2.02 4.71
N GLY A 30 4.06 -0.91 4.30
CA GLY A 30 4.81 -0.03 5.18
C GLY A 30 3.94 0.63 6.23
N TRP A 31 2.74 1.10 5.85
CA TRP A 31 1.77 1.60 6.81
C TRP A 31 1.40 0.52 7.84
N LEU A 32 1.06 -0.69 7.40
CA LEU A 32 0.67 -1.78 8.29
C LEU A 32 1.82 -2.17 9.24
N HIS A 33 3.04 -2.26 8.71
CA HIS A 33 4.24 -2.56 9.49
C HIS A 33 4.45 -1.56 10.63
N LEU A 34 4.40 -0.25 10.32
CA LEU A 34 4.59 0.80 11.32
C LEU A 34 3.45 0.79 12.37
N LYS A 35 2.19 0.65 11.93
CA LYS A 35 1.05 0.61 12.86
C LYS A 35 1.06 -0.61 13.78
N LEU A 36 1.53 -1.78 13.31
CA LEU A 36 1.67 -2.95 14.16
C LEU A 36 2.74 -2.76 15.24
N ARG A 37 3.85 -2.08 14.92
CA ARG A 37 4.87 -1.72 15.91
C ARG A 37 4.31 -0.78 16.98
N GLU A 38 3.49 0.20 16.59
CA GLU A 38 2.81 1.10 17.54
C GLU A 38 1.84 0.34 18.46
N GLU A 39 1.22 -0.74 18.00
CA GLU A 39 0.35 -1.63 18.80
C GLU A 39 1.12 -2.65 19.67
N GLY A 40 2.45 -2.65 19.60
CA GLY A 40 3.30 -3.61 20.31
C GLY A 40 3.24 -5.04 19.75
N VAL A 41 2.87 -5.20 18.47
CA VAL A 41 2.88 -6.50 17.79
C VAL A 41 4.26 -6.72 17.14
N GLU A 42 5.05 -7.60 17.74
CA GLU A 42 6.42 -7.91 17.29
C GLU A 42 6.57 -9.33 16.72
N ASP A 43 5.58 -10.19 16.93
CA ASP A 43 5.58 -11.63 16.59
C ASP A 43 4.90 -11.95 15.25
N GLY A 44 4.55 -10.94 14.46
CA GLY A 44 3.71 -11.09 13.27
C GLY A 44 4.44 -10.87 11.94
N HIS A 45 4.19 -11.76 10.98
CA HIS A 45 4.66 -11.70 9.60
C HIS A 45 3.56 -11.18 8.68
N ILE A 46 3.85 -10.12 7.91
CA ILE A 46 2.93 -9.54 6.93
C ILE A 46 3.24 -10.11 5.55
N VAL A 47 2.23 -10.68 4.90
CA VAL A 47 2.27 -11.07 3.49
C VAL A 47 1.12 -10.41 2.72
N ILE A 48 1.30 -10.20 1.42
CA ILE A 48 0.21 -9.80 0.53
C ILE A 48 -0.47 -11.07 -0.02
N GLN A 49 -1.79 -11.15 0.09
CA GLN A 49 -2.58 -12.26 -0.44
C GLN A 49 -3.06 -11.99 -1.86
N GLU A 50 -3.54 -10.78 -2.11
CA GLU A 50 -4.01 -10.31 -3.41
C GLU A 50 -3.89 -8.79 -3.52
N GLY A 51 -3.87 -8.28 -4.75
CA GLY A 51 -3.88 -6.86 -5.03
C GLY A 51 -4.53 -6.56 -6.36
N GLN A 52 -5.45 -5.60 -6.38
CA GLN A 52 -6.10 -5.09 -7.58
C GLN A 52 -5.62 -3.67 -7.84
N ILE A 53 -5.18 -3.40 -9.07
CA ILE A 53 -4.64 -2.10 -9.48
C ILE A 53 -5.37 -1.57 -10.72
N SER A 54 -5.58 -0.26 -10.78
CA SER A 54 -6.04 0.44 -11.97
C SER A 54 -5.16 1.65 -12.25
N TYR A 55 -5.03 2.01 -13.54
CA TYR A 55 -4.17 3.10 -14.02
C TYR A 55 -4.98 4.15 -14.80
N PRO A 56 -5.80 4.99 -14.14
CA PRO A 56 -6.62 5.98 -14.83
C PRO A 56 -5.82 7.03 -15.61
N LEU A 57 -4.63 7.41 -15.12
CA LEU A 57 -3.79 8.44 -15.74
C LEU A 57 -2.32 7.98 -15.80
N PRO A 58 -1.54 8.47 -16.78
CA PRO A 58 -0.10 8.24 -16.79
C PRO A 58 0.60 8.97 -15.63
N VAL A 59 1.70 8.39 -15.16
CA VAL A 59 2.62 9.04 -14.22
C VAL A 59 3.82 9.55 -15.01
N THR A 60 3.95 10.86 -15.16
CA THR A 60 4.87 11.52 -16.11
C THR A 60 6.01 12.26 -15.42
N GLN A 61 6.05 12.23 -14.09
CA GLN A 61 7.08 12.85 -13.25
C GLN A 61 7.29 12.01 -11.99
N ASP A 62 8.11 12.51 -11.07
CA ASP A 62 8.23 11.93 -9.73
C ASP A 62 6.85 11.84 -9.08
N ALA A 63 6.64 10.82 -8.27
CA ALA A 63 5.31 10.48 -7.77
C ALA A 63 5.33 10.10 -6.30
N ILE A 64 4.15 10.17 -5.68
CA ILE A 64 3.96 9.82 -4.27
C ILE A 64 2.91 8.72 -4.19
N ALA A 65 3.31 7.56 -3.67
CA ALA A 65 2.39 6.50 -3.24
C ALA A 65 1.92 6.77 -1.80
N ILE A 66 0.60 6.73 -1.60
CA ILE A 66 -0.08 7.14 -0.37
C ILE A 66 -0.94 5.97 0.10
N CYS A 67 -0.96 5.71 1.41
CA CYS A 67 -1.87 4.74 2.05
C CYS A 67 -2.77 5.49 3.03
N ALA A 68 -4.09 5.30 2.92
CA ALA A 68 -5.01 5.79 3.94
C ALA A 68 -5.04 4.82 5.13
N PRO A 69 -5.19 5.32 6.37
CA PRO A 69 -5.59 4.47 7.47
C PRO A 69 -7.00 3.90 7.19
N PRO A 70 -7.26 2.62 7.50
CA PRO A 70 -8.61 2.09 7.48
C PRO A 70 -9.41 2.71 8.62
N GLU A 71 -10.74 2.53 8.59
CA GLU A 71 -11.59 2.93 9.70
C GLU A 71 -11.16 2.28 11.03
N ASP A 72 -11.23 3.03 12.13
CA ASP A 72 -10.81 2.57 13.47
C ASP A 72 -11.46 1.25 13.88
N LYS A 73 -12.74 1.04 13.55
CA LYS A 73 -13.46 -0.21 13.86
C LYS A 73 -12.85 -1.41 13.13
N VAL A 74 -12.38 -1.21 11.90
CA VAL A 74 -11.75 -2.25 11.08
C VAL A 74 -10.38 -2.57 11.64
N TRP A 75 -9.61 -1.55 11.99
CA TRP A 75 -8.30 -1.71 12.65
C TRP A 75 -8.41 -2.47 13.97
N LYS A 76 -9.28 -2.02 14.89
CA LYS A 76 -9.50 -2.67 16.20
C LYS A 76 -9.91 -4.14 16.04
N ARG A 77 -10.80 -4.43 15.09
CA ARG A 77 -11.21 -5.81 14.79
C ARG A 77 -10.05 -6.65 14.25
N PHE A 78 -9.25 -6.10 13.35
CA PHE A 78 -8.07 -6.78 12.79
C PHE A 78 -7.07 -7.16 13.89
N VAL A 79 -6.68 -6.20 14.75
CA VAL A 79 -5.75 -6.44 15.86
C VAL A 79 -6.31 -7.46 16.85
N ALA A 80 -7.59 -7.34 17.24
CA ALA A 80 -8.23 -8.31 18.14
C ALA A 80 -8.29 -9.73 17.55
N THR A 81 -8.56 -9.83 16.24
CA THR A 81 -8.57 -11.11 15.51
C THR A 81 -7.18 -11.74 15.52
N TYR A 82 -6.14 -10.96 15.22
CA TYR A 82 -4.77 -11.46 15.25
C TYR A 82 -4.36 -11.91 16.65
N LYS A 83 -4.61 -11.10 17.69
CA LYS A 83 -4.30 -11.46 19.08
C LYS A 83 -4.98 -12.76 19.52
N ARG A 84 -6.20 -13.02 19.05
CA ARG A 84 -6.98 -14.21 19.40
C ARG A 84 -6.57 -15.46 18.62
N TYR A 85 -6.31 -15.34 17.31
CA TYR A 85 -6.16 -16.49 16.42
C TYR A 85 -4.75 -16.65 15.82
N GLY A 86 -3.85 -15.70 16.05
CA GLY A 86 -2.52 -15.66 15.42
C GLY A 86 -2.55 -15.40 13.91
N ARG A 87 -3.71 -15.06 13.34
CA ARG A 87 -3.89 -14.73 11.92
C ARG A 87 -5.04 -13.76 11.70
N ALA A 88 -4.84 -12.72 10.90
CA ALA A 88 -5.89 -11.78 10.51
C ALA A 88 -5.64 -11.22 9.10
N ARG A 89 -6.70 -10.70 8.47
CA ARG A 89 -6.66 -10.08 7.15
C ARG A 89 -7.11 -8.63 7.21
N LEU A 90 -6.47 -7.76 6.43
CA LEU A 90 -6.79 -6.36 6.32
C LEU A 90 -6.71 -5.90 4.86
N ALA A 91 -7.79 -5.32 4.37
CA ALA A 91 -7.80 -4.58 3.12
C ALA A 91 -7.23 -3.18 3.36
N LEU A 92 -6.28 -2.75 2.54
CA LEU A 92 -5.79 -1.37 2.52
C LEU A 92 -5.88 -0.78 1.12
N GLU A 93 -6.30 0.48 1.07
CA GLU A 93 -6.31 1.28 -0.13
C GLU A 93 -5.07 2.15 -0.21
N THR A 94 -4.44 2.14 -1.38
CA THR A 94 -3.35 3.04 -1.71
C THR A 94 -3.60 3.65 -3.08
N TRP A 95 -3.01 4.81 -3.31
CA TRP A 95 -3.07 5.47 -4.61
C TRP A 95 -1.76 6.19 -4.88
N ILE A 96 -1.55 6.54 -6.15
CA ILE A 96 -0.37 7.28 -6.58
C ILE A 96 -0.82 8.56 -7.27
N VAL A 97 -0.19 9.66 -6.91
CA VAL A 97 -0.35 10.97 -7.54
C VAL A 97 0.99 11.40 -8.14
N ASN A 98 0.93 12.12 -9.27
CA ASN A 98 2.09 12.87 -9.75
C ASN A 98 2.45 13.95 -8.73
N GLU A 99 3.72 14.28 -8.58
CA GLU A 99 4.16 15.35 -7.68
C GLU A 99 3.43 16.68 -8.00
N GLY A 100 3.00 17.41 -6.96
CA GLY A 100 2.25 18.65 -7.14
C GLY A 100 0.80 18.49 -7.63
N SER A 101 0.28 17.26 -7.76
CA SER A 101 -1.11 16.98 -8.12
C SER A 101 -1.84 16.20 -7.03
N GLU A 102 -3.15 16.38 -6.95
CA GLU A 102 -4.05 15.58 -6.10
C GLU A 102 -4.78 14.48 -6.89
N GLU A 103 -4.65 14.48 -8.22
CA GLU A 103 -5.34 13.51 -9.08
C GLU A 103 -4.73 12.11 -8.96
N ARG A 104 -5.58 11.11 -8.70
CA ARG A 104 -5.18 9.72 -8.57
C ARG A 104 -4.87 9.11 -9.93
N ALA A 105 -3.58 9.06 -10.26
CA ALA A 105 -3.09 8.43 -11.48
C ALA A 105 -3.12 6.89 -11.41
N VAL A 106 -3.04 6.34 -10.20
CA VAL A 106 -3.16 4.91 -9.92
C VAL A 106 -4.01 4.70 -8.70
N ASN A 107 -4.88 3.70 -8.72
CA ASN A 107 -5.59 3.21 -7.53
C ASN A 107 -5.24 1.75 -7.29
N PHE A 108 -5.08 1.38 -6.02
CA PHE A 108 -4.75 0.02 -5.61
C PHE A 108 -5.49 -0.37 -4.34
N THR A 109 -6.03 -1.58 -4.33
CA THR A 109 -6.55 -2.23 -3.11
C THR A 109 -5.78 -3.54 -2.89
N GLY A 110 -5.14 -3.68 -1.73
CA GLY A 110 -4.39 -4.87 -1.36
C GLY A 110 -5.00 -5.56 -0.14
N GLN A 111 -5.10 -6.89 -0.20
CA GLN A 111 -5.38 -7.71 0.99
C GLN A 111 -4.07 -8.16 1.62
N TYR A 112 -3.82 -7.68 2.83
CA TYR A 112 -2.68 -8.07 3.64
C TYR A 112 -3.10 -9.10 4.67
N VAL A 113 -2.23 -10.07 4.93
CA VAL A 113 -2.40 -11.09 5.96
C VAL A 113 -1.28 -10.92 6.96
N LEU A 114 -1.65 -10.80 8.22
CA LEU A 114 -0.74 -10.91 9.34
C LEU A 114 -0.87 -12.32 9.91
N HIS A 115 0.23 -13.03 10.10
CA HIS A 115 0.26 -14.34 10.74
C HIS A 115 1.50 -14.53 11.61
N ARG A 116 1.41 -15.36 12.65
CA ARG A 116 2.57 -15.89 13.38
C ARG A 116 3.32 -16.95 12.58
#